data_AF-A0A1X4XXW1-F1
#
_entry.id   AF-A0A1X4XXW1-F1
#
_cell.length_a   1.000
_cell.length_b   1.000
_cell.length_c   1.000
_cell.angle_alpha   90.00
_cell.angle_beta   90.00
_cell.angle_gamma   90.00
#
_symmetry.space_group_name_H-M   'P 1'
#
loop_
_entity.id
_entity.type
_entity.pdbx_description
1 polymer ?
#
loop_
_entity_poly.entity_id
_entity_poly.type
_entity_poly.pdbx_seq_one_letter_code
_entity_poly.pdbx_strand_id
1 'polypeptide(L)'
;MGYDHYVMQKFLEIDLPIAFSFIPGTPFDYMSNDFCKKGYTVMLHMPSESLNKRLNDYALLLKVSDSKEEILNKLNKALKSVPCATGFNNHMGSRFLQSEKKMSDTMEFLKQHNLFFVDSLTCANSVGYKLACKHHVDYAVRDMFIDNKKRFNYVKQNLMTAIKLAKQGKNVILIGHDNIVDYEAIIHLKGKLKPYLRDIKENLRQCQ
;
A
#
# COMPACT_ATOMS: atom_id res chain seq x y z
N MET A 1 -1.77 7.22 4.78
CA MET A 1 -2.77 8.29 4.58
C MET A 1 -3.99 8.03 5.43
N GLY A 2 -4.57 9.09 6.00
CA GLY A 2 -5.87 9.04 6.70
C GLY A 2 -5.95 9.82 8.02
N TYR A 3 -4.81 10.19 8.60
CA TYR A 3 -4.76 10.81 9.95
C TYR A 3 -4.05 12.16 10.02
N ASP A 4 -3.02 12.42 9.20
CA ASP A 4 -2.27 13.68 9.24
C ASP A 4 -2.64 14.57 8.05
N HIS A 5 -3.66 15.40 8.23
CA HIS A 5 -4.16 16.30 7.18
C HIS A 5 -3.06 17.23 6.62
N TYR A 6 -2.17 17.75 7.47
CA TYR A 6 -1.11 18.67 7.05
C TYR A 6 -0.09 17.98 6.13
N VAL A 7 0.37 16.79 6.50
CA VAL A 7 1.30 16.01 5.67
C VAL A 7 0.61 15.52 4.40
N MET A 8 -0.67 15.12 4.48
CA MET A 8 -1.47 14.73 3.31
C MET A 8 -1.59 15.86 2.28
N GLN A 9 -1.83 17.09 2.71
CA GLN A 9 -1.85 18.25 1.80
C GLN A 9 -0.51 18.44 1.09
N LYS A 10 0.62 18.21 1.76
CA LYS A 10 1.94 18.27 1.11
C LYS A 10 2.12 17.17 0.06
N PHE A 11 1.75 15.93 0.39
CA PHE A 11 1.83 14.82 -0.57
C PHE A 11 0.88 14.99 -1.76
N LEU A 12 -0.28 15.63 -1.57
CA LEU A 12 -1.20 15.96 -2.66
C LEU A 12 -0.55 16.89 -3.71
N GLU A 13 0.42 17.72 -3.33
CA GLU A 13 1.15 18.63 -4.22
C GLU A 13 2.50 18.08 -4.73
N ILE A 14 2.83 16.81 -4.44
CA ILE A 14 4.20 16.32 -4.64
C ILE A 14 4.61 16.25 -6.12
N ASP A 15 3.65 16.11 -7.04
CA ASP A 15 3.84 16.02 -8.49
C ASP A 15 4.94 15.00 -8.86
N LEU A 16 4.76 13.77 -8.41
CA LEU A 16 5.57 12.60 -8.69
C LEU A 16 4.65 11.39 -8.87
N PRO A 17 4.96 10.41 -9.74
CA PRO A 17 4.10 9.24 -9.98
C PRO A 17 4.21 8.26 -8.81
N ILE A 18 3.63 8.63 -7.67
CA ILE A 18 3.59 7.87 -6.42
C ILE A 18 2.15 7.40 -6.22
N ALA A 19 1.99 6.13 -5.88
CA ALA A 19 0.70 5.57 -5.47
C ALA A 19 0.47 5.82 -3.97
N PHE A 20 -0.77 6.10 -3.58
CA PHE A 20 -1.12 6.45 -2.20
C PHE A 20 -2.15 5.49 -1.61
N SER A 21 -1.81 4.88 -0.48
CA SER A 21 -2.71 3.97 0.25
C SER A 21 -3.42 4.72 1.39
N PHE A 22 -4.75 4.63 1.43
CA PHE A 22 -5.60 5.25 2.45
C PHE A 22 -6.21 4.22 3.38
N ILE A 23 -6.02 4.40 4.69
CA ILE A 23 -6.69 3.53 5.68
C ILE A 23 -8.18 3.91 5.70
N PRO A 24 -9.10 2.99 5.38
CA PRO A 24 -10.53 3.32 5.34
C PRO A 24 -11.13 3.50 6.74
N GLY A 25 -12.09 4.41 6.88
CA GLY A 25 -12.73 4.74 8.15
C GLY A 25 -11.90 5.65 9.05
N THR A 26 -10.95 6.39 8.47
CA THR A 26 -10.11 7.35 9.19
C THR A 26 -10.62 8.78 8.99
N PRO A 27 -10.31 9.73 9.89
CA PRO A 27 -10.90 11.08 9.83
C PRO A 27 -10.71 11.81 8.50
N PHE A 28 -9.66 11.49 7.74
CA PHE A 28 -9.32 12.15 6.48
C PHE A 28 -9.28 11.20 5.27
N ASP A 29 -9.91 10.02 5.35
CA ASP A 29 -9.97 9.10 4.21
C ASP A 29 -10.65 9.71 2.97
N TYR A 30 -11.58 10.63 3.17
CA TYR A 30 -12.29 11.37 2.11
C TYR A 30 -11.37 12.15 1.17
N MET A 31 -10.16 12.54 1.63
CA MET A 31 -9.17 13.23 0.81
C MET A 31 -8.65 12.35 -0.34
N SER A 32 -8.83 11.03 -0.26
CA SER A 32 -8.53 10.11 -1.37
C SER A 32 -9.14 10.56 -2.70
N ASN A 33 -10.32 11.18 -2.68
CA ASN A 33 -10.96 11.75 -3.86
C ASN A 33 -10.13 12.85 -4.52
N ASP A 34 -9.46 13.70 -3.74
CA ASP A 34 -8.62 14.77 -4.27
C ASP A 34 -7.33 14.22 -4.88
N PHE A 35 -6.75 13.18 -4.26
CA PHE A 35 -5.61 12.47 -4.84
C PHE A 35 -5.99 11.81 -6.18
N CYS A 36 -7.17 11.18 -6.26
CA CYS A 36 -7.66 10.60 -7.50
C CYS A 36 -7.93 11.68 -8.57
N LYS A 37 -8.53 12.82 -8.21
CA LYS A 37 -8.76 13.93 -9.15
C LYS A 37 -7.46 14.49 -9.72
N LYS A 38 -6.36 14.43 -8.96
CA LYS A 38 -5.01 14.75 -9.44
C LYS A 38 -4.34 13.67 -10.29
N GLY A 39 -5.02 12.54 -10.50
CA GLY A 39 -4.53 11.44 -11.32
C GLY A 39 -3.57 10.49 -10.60
N TYR A 40 -3.43 10.59 -9.27
CA TYR A 40 -2.66 9.62 -8.52
C TYR A 40 -3.38 8.26 -8.46
N THR A 41 -2.59 7.19 -8.50
CA THR A 41 -3.10 5.85 -8.16
C THR A 41 -3.40 5.78 -6.68
N VAL A 42 -4.65 5.47 -6.33
CA VAL A 42 -5.12 5.34 -4.96
C VAL A 42 -5.39 3.86 -4.63
N MET A 43 -5.03 3.44 -3.43
CA MET A 43 -5.23 2.07 -2.94
C MET A 43 -5.93 2.06 -1.59
N LEU A 44 -6.67 0.99 -1.31
CA LEU A 44 -7.11 0.68 0.05
C LEU A 44 -5.90 0.27 0.88
N HIS A 45 -5.63 0.96 1.98
CA HIS A 45 -4.65 0.54 2.98
C HIS A 45 -5.31 -0.30 4.07
N MET A 46 -5.62 -1.56 3.77
CA MET A 46 -6.49 -2.35 4.63
C MET A 46 -5.79 -2.85 5.90
N PRO A 47 -6.26 -2.45 7.10
CA PRO A 47 -5.79 -3.00 8.36
C PRO A 47 -6.03 -4.51 8.39
N SER A 48 -4.96 -5.26 8.62
CA SER A 48 -4.98 -6.72 8.63
C SER A 48 -4.37 -7.21 9.95
N GLU A 49 -4.97 -8.24 10.55
CA GLU A 49 -4.60 -8.72 11.89
C GLU A 49 -3.09 -9.01 12.02
N SER A 50 -2.48 -8.37 13.01
CA SER A 50 -1.10 -8.58 13.43
C SER A 50 -1.02 -9.57 14.59
N LEU A 51 0.11 -10.27 14.70
CA LEU A 51 0.46 -11.05 15.89
C LEU A 51 0.58 -10.16 17.14
N ASN A 52 1.00 -8.91 16.98
CA ASN A 52 0.98 -7.94 18.07
C ASN A 52 -0.43 -7.35 18.23
N LYS A 53 -1.18 -7.90 19.19
CA LYS A 53 -2.58 -7.51 19.47
C LYS A 53 -2.76 -6.02 19.76
N ARG A 54 -1.74 -5.33 20.29
CA ARG A 54 -1.82 -3.89 20.60
C ARG A 54 -1.98 -3.02 19.35
N LEU A 55 -1.62 -3.54 18.18
CA LEU A 55 -1.73 -2.82 16.92
C LEU A 55 -3.07 -3.06 16.19
N ASN A 56 -3.92 -3.96 16.72
CA ASN A 56 -5.15 -4.41 16.05
C ASN A 56 -6.37 -3.51 16.35
N ASP A 57 -6.15 -2.20 16.45
CA ASP A 57 -7.18 -1.23 16.81
C ASP A 57 -7.63 -0.42 15.59
N TYR A 58 -8.41 -1.07 14.72
CA TYR A 58 -8.97 -0.47 13.51
C TYR A 58 -10.41 -0.94 13.28
N ALA A 59 -11.31 -0.02 12.94
CA ALA A 59 -12.73 -0.29 12.74
C ALA A 59 -12.99 -1.37 11.67
N LEU A 60 -12.21 -1.37 10.59
CA LEU A 60 -12.33 -2.31 9.47
C LEU A 60 -11.21 -3.37 9.45
N LEU A 61 -10.64 -3.70 10.61
CA LEU A 61 -9.60 -4.73 10.72
C LEU A 61 -10.08 -6.09 10.19
N LEU A 62 -9.37 -6.63 9.20
CA LEU A 62 -9.55 -8.01 8.74
C LEU A 62 -8.89 -8.98 9.72
N LYS A 63 -9.66 -9.92 10.27
CA LYS A 63 -9.22 -10.89 11.27
C LYS A 63 -9.31 -12.31 10.75
N VAL A 64 -8.42 -13.18 11.23
CA VAL A 64 -8.45 -14.62 10.92
C VAL A 64 -9.72 -15.28 11.49
N SER A 65 -10.28 -14.72 12.54
CA SER A 65 -11.56 -15.18 13.14
C SER A 65 -12.79 -14.77 12.33
N ASP A 66 -12.69 -13.77 11.44
CA ASP A 66 -13.84 -13.31 10.65
C ASP A 66 -14.31 -14.42 9.71
N SER A 67 -15.62 -14.60 9.57
CA SER A 67 -16.23 -15.35 8.47
C SER A 67 -15.92 -14.70 7.11
N LYS A 68 -16.17 -15.44 6.02
CA LYS A 68 -16.04 -14.90 4.66
C LYS A 68 -16.94 -13.67 4.48
N GLU A 69 -18.19 -13.75 4.94
CA GLU A 69 -19.15 -12.65 4.85
C GLU A 69 -18.67 -11.40 5.59
N GLU A 70 -18.10 -11.54 6.80
CA GLU A 70 -17.54 -10.41 7.54
C GLU A 70 -16.36 -9.75 6.83
N ILE A 71 -15.47 -10.55 6.21
CA ILE A 71 -14.36 -10.03 5.39
C ILE A 71 -14.92 -9.24 4.21
N LEU A 72 -15.85 -9.82 3.44
CA LEU A 72 -16.45 -9.17 2.28
C LEU A 72 -17.21 -7.89 2.68
N ASN A 73 -17.93 -7.90 3.82
CA ASN A 73 -18.62 -6.72 4.32
C ASN A 73 -17.63 -5.59 4.69
N LYS A 74 -16.52 -5.91 5.36
CA LYS A 74 -15.47 -4.93 5.67
C LYS A 74 -14.81 -4.37 4.41
N LEU A 75 -14.52 -5.21 3.42
CA LEU A 75 -13.96 -4.79 2.14
C LEU A 75 -14.93 -3.90 1.35
N ASN A 76 -16.22 -4.22 1.34
CA ASN A 76 -17.25 -3.37 0.73
C ASN A 76 -17.35 -2.01 1.44
N LYS A 77 -17.31 -1.98 2.78
CA LYS A 77 -17.29 -0.72 3.54
C LYS A 77 -16.03 0.10 3.24
N ALA A 78 -14.89 -0.56 3.10
CA ALA A 78 -13.64 0.08 2.73
C ALA A 78 -13.71 0.73 1.34
N LEU A 79 -14.24 0.03 0.33
CA LEU A 79 -14.47 0.62 -1.00
C LEU A 79 -15.47 1.78 -0.96
N LYS A 80 -16.51 1.73 -0.12
CA LYS A 80 -17.41 2.87 0.04
C LYS A 80 -16.72 4.10 0.64
N SER A 81 -15.75 3.90 1.53
CA SER A 81 -14.95 4.96 2.16
C SER A 81 -13.89 5.53 1.20
N VAL A 82 -13.29 4.69 0.35
CA VAL A 82 -12.28 5.09 -0.65
C VAL A 82 -12.72 4.60 -2.04
N PRO A 83 -13.76 5.22 -2.66
CA PRO A 83 -14.41 4.71 -3.86
C PRO A 83 -13.55 4.73 -5.12
N CYS A 84 -12.51 5.56 -5.13
CA CYS A 84 -11.57 5.67 -6.25
C CYS A 84 -10.39 4.68 -6.17
N ALA A 85 -10.37 3.78 -5.17
CA ALA A 85 -9.28 2.84 -5.04
C ALA A 85 -9.21 1.88 -6.23
N THR A 86 -8.03 1.73 -6.83
CA THR A 86 -7.75 0.78 -7.92
C THR A 86 -6.88 -0.39 -7.45
N GLY A 87 -6.44 -0.37 -6.20
CA GLY A 87 -5.63 -1.45 -5.62
C GLY A 87 -5.84 -1.61 -4.12
N PHE A 88 -5.23 -2.66 -3.58
CA PHE A 88 -5.23 -3.02 -2.18
C PHE A 88 -3.78 -3.12 -1.70
N ASN A 89 -3.49 -2.55 -0.54
CA ASN A 89 -2.21 -2.68 0.13
C ASN A 89 -2.43 -2.98 1.63
N ASN A 90 -1.83 -4.05 2.14
CA ASN A 90 -2.02 -4.42 3.54
C ASN A 90 -1.32 -3.44 4.49
N HIS A 91 -2.04 -3.03 5.53
CA HIS A 91 -1.50 -2.40 6.73
C HIS A 91 -1.34 -3.47 7.81
N MET A 92 -0.09 -3.71 8.24
CA MET A 92 0.27 -4.87 9.08
C MET A 92 -0.12 -6.21 8.41
N GLY A 93 -0.76 -7.13 9.14
CA GLY A 93 -1.20 -8.41 8.59
C GLY A 93 -0.29 -9.60 8.91
N SER A 94 0.64 -9.47 9.86
CA SER A 94 1.56 -10.56 10.21
C SER A 94 0.86 -11.86 10.66
N ARG A 95 -0.43 -11.82 11.01
CA ARG A 95 -1.25 -13.01 11.27
C ARG A 95 -2.21 -13.31 10.12
N PHE A 96 -2.90 -12.29 9.61
CA PHE A 96 -3.91 -12.45 8.56
C PHE A 96 -3.33 -12.98 7.23
N LEU A 97 -2.19 -12.43 6.80
CA LEU A 97 -1.55 -12.75 5.51
C LEU A 97 -0.96 -14.16 5.45
N GLN A 98 -0.92 -14.89 6.57
CA GLN A 98 -0.52 -16.30 6.62
C GLN A 98 -1.71 -17.25 6.46
N SER A 99 -2.94 -16.74 6.54
CA SER A 99 -4.14 -17.58 6.42
C SER A 99 -4.54 -17.74 4.95
N GLU A 100 -4.24 -18.90 4.37
CA GLU A 100 -4.59 -19.17 2.97
C GLU A 100 -6.07 -19.00 2.68
N LYS A 101 -6.94 -19.50 3.57
CA LYS A 101 -8.39 -19.37 3.43
C LYS A 101 -8.83 -17.90 3.36
N LYS A 102 -8.35 -17.06 4.29
CA LYS A 102 -8.80 -15.65 4.36
C LYS A 102 -8.21 -14.82 3.24
N MET A 103 -6.97 -15.10 2.85
CA MET A 103 -6.36 -14.47 1.69
C MET A 103 -7.01 -14.92 0.38
N SER A 104 -7.44 -16.18 0.25
CA SER A 104 -8.23 -16.66 -0.88
C SER A 104 -9.56 -15.89 -0.99
N ASP A 105 -10.29 -15.75 0.12
CA ASP A 105 -11.54 -14.97 0.16
C ASP A 105 -11.30 -13.49 -0.22
N THR A 106 -10.16 -12.93 0.21
CA THR A 106 -9.77 -11.54 -0.12
C THR A 106 -9.43 -11.41 -1.61
N MET A 107 -8.63 -12.32 -2.18
CA MET A 107 -8.21 -12.26 -3.58
C MET A 107 -9.39 -12.45 -4.55
N GLU A 108 -10.36 -13.29 -4.20
CA GLU A 108 -11.60 -13.41 -4.96
C GLU A 108 -12.34 -12.07 -5.02
N PHE A 109 -12.46 -11.36 -3.89
CA PHE A 109 -13.05 -10.02 -3.86
C PHE A 109 -12.25 -9.02 -4.72
N LEU A 110 -10.93 -9.00 -4.59
CA LEU A 110 -10.07 -8.10 -5.37
C LEU A 110 -10.23 -8.34 -6.87
N LYS A 111 -10.28 -9.62 -7.29
CA LYS A 111 -10.49 -9.99 -8.69
C LYS A 111 -11.84 -9.49 -9.21
N GLN A 112 -12.91 -9.70 -8.45
CA GLN A 112 -14.27 -9.27 -8.82
C GLN A 112 -14.38 -7.74 -8.98
N HIS A 113 -13.58 -6.98 -8.24
CA HIS A 113 -13.58 -5.50 -8.26
C HIS A 113 -12.44 -4.90 -9.10
N ASN A 114 -11.70 -5.72 -9.85
CA ASN A 114 -10.55 -5.30 -10.65
C ASN A 114 -9.49 -4.52 -9.86
N LEU A 115 -9.26 -4.91 -8.61
CA LEU A 115 -8.24 -4.31 -7.74
C LEU A 115 -6.95 -5.13 -7.81
N PHE A 116 -5.82 -4.47 -8.03
CA PHE A 116 -4.51 -5.11 -7.88
C PHE A 116 -4.08 -5.22 -6.41
N PHE A 117 -3.13 -6.09 -6.10
CA PHE A 117 -2.65 -6.32 -4.74
C PHE A 117 -1.19 -5.92 -4.56
N VAL A 118 -0.87 -5.10 -3.56
CA VAL A 118 0.50 -4.78 -3.15
C VAL A 118 0.76 -5.38 -1.78
N ASP A 119 1.61 -6.40 -1.73
CA ASP A 119 2.06 -7.00 -0.48
C ASP A 119 3.16 -6.14 0.15
N SER A 120 2.87 -5.53 1.29
CA SER A 120 3.87 -4.83 2.12
C SER A 120 4.89 -5.80 2.74
N LEU A 121 4.71 -7.11 2.59
CA LEU A 121 5.58 -8.19 3.08
C LEU A 121 5.98 -7.97 4.55
N THR A 122 4.98 -7.80 5.41
CA THR A 122 5.18 -7.52 6.85
C THR A 122 5.56 -8.78 7.65
N CYS A 123 5.53 -9.96 7.01
CA CYS A 123 6.01 -11.21 7.57
C CYS A 123 6.59 -12.10 6.45
N ALA A 124 7.61 -12.89 6.77
CA ALA A 124 8.30 -13.74 5.78
C ALA A 124 7.39 -14.83 5.20
N ASN A 125 6.40 -15.28 5.97
CA ASN A 125 5.49 -16.37 5.60
C ASN A 125 4.19 -15.86 4.94
N SER A 126 4.17 -14.62 4.42
CA SER A 126 3.01 -14.13 3.67
C SER A 126 2.70 -15.07 2.50
N VAL A 127 1.43 -15.50 2.39
CA VAL A 127 0.92 -16.25 1.23
C VAL A 127 0.30 -15.32 0.18
N GLY A 128 0.36 -14.00 0.39
CA GLY A 128 -0.32 -12.99 -0.41
C GLY A 128 0.00 -13.07 -1.90
N TYR A 129 1.28 -13.06 -2.28
CA TYR A 129 1.66 -13.15 -3.69
C TYR A 129 1.24 -14.47 -4.35
N LYS A 130 1.35 -15.61 -3.63
CA LYS A 130 0.97 -16.93 -4.15
C LYS A 130 -0.52 -16.99 -4.46
N LEU A 131 -1.33 -16.38 -3.60
CA LEU A 131 -2.78 -16.37 -3.77
C LEU A 131 -3.24 -15.30 -4.77
N ALA A 132 -2.58 -14.15 -4.85
CA ALA A 132 -2.82 -13.21 -5.93
C ALA A 132 -2.62 -13.89 -7.29
N CYS A 133 -1.51 -14.63 -7.41
CA CYS A 133 -1.21 -15.44 -8.58
C CYS A 133 -2.29 -16.48 -8.91
N LYS A 134 -2.66 -17.31 -7.93
CA LYS A 134 -3.68 -18.37 -8.06
C LYS A 134 -5.05 -17.82 -8.49
N HIS A 135 -5.40 -16.60 -8.08
CA HIS A 135 -6.68 -15.97 -8.38
C HIS A 135 -6.60 -14.99 -9.56
N HIS A 136 -5.48 -14.96 -10.29
CA HIS A 136 -5.22 -14.03 -11.39
C HIS A 136 -5.46 -12.56 -11.02
N VAL A 137 -5.03 -12.18 -9.82
CA VAL A 137 -4.98 -10.81 -9.34
C VAL A 137 -3.58 -10.25 -9.60
N ASP A 138 -3.52 -9.18 -10.38
CA ASP A 138 -2.27 -8.46 -10.63
C ASP A 138 -1.67 -7.98 -9.32
N TYR A 139 -0.35 -8.14 -9.15
CA TYR A 139 0.26 -7.89 -7.85
C TYR A 139 1.66 -7.30 -7.91
N ALA A 140 2.06 -6.65 -6.83
CA ALA A 140 3.42 -6.25 -6.56
C ALA A 140 3.81 -6.66 -5.13
N VAL A 141 5.10 -6.82 -4.89
CA VAL A 141 5.65 -7.12 -3.56
C VAL A 141 6.70 -6.07 -3.25
N ARG A 142 6.62 -5.49 -2.05
CA ARG A 142 7.60 -4.51 -1.60
C ARG A 142 9.00 -5.10 -1.54
N ASP A 143 9.97 -4.40 -2.14
CA ASP A 143 11.40 -4.71 -1.99
C ASP A 143 11.99 -4.05 -0.73
N MET A 144 11.67 -2.78 -0.48
CA MET A 144 12.27 -2.03 0.62
C MET A 144 11.31 -1.00 1.23
N PHE A 145 11.35 -0.87 2.56
CA PHE A 145 10.81 0.31 3.24
C PHE A 145 11.84 1.43 3.25
N ILE A 146 11.45 2.65 2.93
CA ILE A 146 12.37 3.79 2.95
C ILE A 146 12.60 4.32 4.38
N ASP A 147 11.71 4.05 5.32
CA ASP A 147 11.57 4.80 6.57
C ASP A 147 11.52 3.94 7.85
N ASN A 148 12.08 2.72 7.82
CA ASN A 148 12.24 1.88 9.02
C ASN A 148 12.88 2.63 10.21
N LYS A 149 13.65 3.70 9.93
CA LYS A 149 14.06 4.70 10.91
C LYS A 149 13.55 6.07 10.45
N LYS A 150 12.78 6.75 11.30
CA LYS A 150 12.27 8.11 11.07
C LYS A 150 13.38 9.17 11.17
N ARG A 151 14.36 9.11 10.27
CA ARG A 151 15.51 10.02 10.20
C ARG A 151 15.77 10.37 8.75
N PHE A 152 15.84 11.67 8.45
CA PHE A 152 16.04 12.19 7.09
C PHE A 152 17.18 11.48 6.34
N ASN A 153 18.36 11.37 6.97
CA ASN A 153 19.53 10.74 6.34
C ASN A 153 19.31 9.25 6.04
N TYR A 154 18.52 8.54 6.84
CA TYR A 154 18.21 7.13 6.59
C TYR A 154 17.29 6.98 5.37
N VAL A 155 16.21 7.77 5.32
CA VAL A 155 15.28 7.79 4.17
C VAL A 155 16.01 8.18 2.88
N LYS A 156 16.81 9.24 2.95
CA LYS A 156 17.65 9.70 1.82
C LYS A 156 18.59 8.59 1.31
N GLN A 157 19.24 7.84 2.20
CA GLN A 157 20.14 6.75 1.81
C GLN A 157 19.39 5.60 1.12
N ASN A 158 18.21 5.24 1.60
CA ASN A 158 17.37 4.21 0.98
C ASN A 158 16.88 4.65 -0.41
N LEU A 159 16.42 5.89 -0.57
CA LEU A 159 16.04 6.45 -1.87
C LEU A 159 17.22 6.48 -2.85
N MET A 160 18.42 6.87 -2.39
CA MET A 160 19.63 6.85 -3.22
C MET A 160 20.04 5.42 -3.62
N THR A 161 19.83 4.44 -2.73
CA THR A 161 20.05 3.02 -3.03
C THR A 161 19.10 2.54 -4.12
N ALA A 162 17.82 2.90 -4.03
CA ALA A 162 16.84 2.58 -5.05
C ALA A 162 17.17 3.21 -6.41
N ILE A 163 17.62 4.48 -6.43
CA ILE A 163 18.12 5.13 -7.66
C ILE A 163 19.29 4.35 -8.26
N LYS A 164 20.22 3.85 -7.43
CA LYS A 164 21.34 3.03 -7.91
C LYS A 164 20.86 1.72 -8.53
N LEU A 165 19.87 1.05 -7.94
CA LEU A 165 19.27 -0.17 -8.50
C LEU A 165 18.55 0.11 -9.83
N ALA A 166 17.78 1.20 -9.90
CA ALA A 166 17.10 1.61 -11.12
C ALA A 166 18.09 1.94 -12.26
N LYS A 167 19.23 2.58 -11.95
CA LYS A 167 20.33 2.79 -12.91
C LYS A 167 20.94 1.51 -13.44
N GLN A 168 20.80 0.40 -12.72
CA GLN A 168 21.25 -0.93 -13.14
C GLN A 168 20.14 -1.70 -13.88
N GLY A 169 19.03 -1.05 -14.23
CA GLY A 169 17.90 -1.67 -14.91
C GLY A 169 17.00 -2.52 -14.01
N LYS A 170 17.13 -2.42 -12.68
CA LYS A 170 16.28 -3.15 -11.73
C LYS A 170 15.05 -2.32 -11.36
N ASN A 171 13.87 -2.91 -11.50
CA ASN A 171 12.64 -2.36 -10.95
C ASN A 171 12.53 -2.75 -9.48
N VAL A 172 12.24 -1.77 -8.62
CA VAL A 172 12.09 -1.94 -7.18
C VAL A 172 10.84 -1.24 -6.67
N ILE A 173 10.10 -1.91 -5.81
CA ILE A 173 8.91 -1.38 -5.14
C ILE A 173 9.30 -0.86 -3.77
N LEU A 174 9.17 0.45 -3.59
CA LEU A 174 9.45 1.14 -2.35
C LEU A 174 8.13 1.47 -1.64
N ILE A 175 8.11 1.32 -0.31
CA ILE A 175 7.01 1.82 0.51
C ILE A 175 7.60 2.75 1.57
N GLY A 176 6.93 3.87 1.81
CA GLY A 176 7.16 4.78 2.92
C GLY A 176 5.83 5.13 3.58
N HIS A 177 5.85 6.01 4.57
CA HIS A 177 4.65 6.42 5.28
C HIS A 177 4.40 7.92 5.12
N ASP A 178 3.17 8.35 5.38
CA ASP A 178 2.73 9.75 5.31
C ASP A 178 3.24 10.55 6.50
N ASN A 179 4.54 10.79 6.53
CA ASN A 179 5.20 11.59 7.55
C ASN A 179 6.09 12.68 6.90
N ILE A 180 6.40 13.72 7.67
CA ILE A 180 7.13 14.89 7.15
C ILE A 180 8.57 14.56 6.73
N VAL A 181 9.22 13.61 7.40
CA VAL A 181 10.61 13.21 7.11
C VAL A 181 10.70 12.55 5.74
N ASP A 182 9.74 11.68 5.42
CA ASP A 182 9.63 11.03 4.10
C ASP A 182 9.38 12.07 3.02
N TYR A 183 8.42 12.97 3.24
CA TYR A 183 8.14 14.07 2.32
C TYR A 183 9.40 14.92 2.03
N GLU A 184 10.09 15.38 3.07
CA GLU A 184 11.29 16.20 2.93
C GLU A 184 12.40 15.48 2.17
N ALA A 185 12.62 14.20 2.46
CA ALA A 185 13.64 13.40 1.77
C ALA A 185 13.30 13.18 0.28
N ILE A 186 12.03 12.93 -0.04
CA ILE A 186 11.56 12.79 -1.43
C ILE A 186 11.72 14.11 -2.18
N ILE A 187 11.30 15.24 -1.59
CA ILE A 187 11.46 16.56 -2.21
C ILE A 187 12.93 16.92 -2.41
N HIS A 188 13.79 16.67 -1.41
CA HIS A 188 15.23 16.89 -1.51
C HIS A 188 15.87 16.12 -2.67
N LEU A 189 15.32 14.96 -3.02
CA LEU A 189 15.79 14.12 -4.13
C LEU A 189 14.92 14.18 -5.38
N LYS A 190 13.90 15.06 -5.45
CA LYS A 190 12.87 15.08 -6.52
C LYS A 190 13.48 15.01 -7.92
N GLY A 191 14.46 15.87 -8.21
CA GLY A 191 15.13 15.89 -9.52
C GLY A 191 15.91 14.61 -9.85
N LYS A 192 16.44 13.90 -8.85
CA LYS A 192 17.16 12.62 -9.04
C LYS A 192 16.21 11.43 -9.13
N LEU A 193 15.05 11.50 -8.48
CA LEU A 193 14.04 10.45 -8.46
C LEU A 193 13.19 10.45 -9.74
N LYS A 194 12.78 11.64 -10.21
CA LYS A 194 11.81 11.80 -11.30
C LYS A 194 12.08 10.94 -12.55
N PRO A 195 13.33 10.78 -13.04
CA PRO A 195 13.60 9.92 -14.20
C PRO A 195 13.29 8.43 -13.99
N TYR A 196 13.32 7.95 -12.74
CA TYR A 196 13.23 6.54 -12.37
C TYR A 196 11.90 6.16 -11.72
N LEU A 197 11.13 7.13 -11.22
CA LEU A 197 9.80 6.85 -10.66
C LEU A 197 8.80 6.51 -11.77
N ARG A 198 7.97 5.51 -11.52
CA ARG A 198 6.89 5.02 -12.40
C ARG A 198 5.68 4.73 -11.56
N ASP A 199 4.50 4.79 -12.16
CA ASP A 199 3.29 4.37 -11.47
C ASP A 199 3.36 2.86 -11.19
N ILE A 200 2.86 2.44 -10.03
CA ILE A 200 2.88 1.02 -9.63
C ILE A 200 2.19 0.12 -10.65
N LYS A 201 1.16 0.62 -11.34
CA LYS A 201 0.41 -0.12 -12.37
C LYS A 201 1.28 -0.56 -13.55
N GLU A 202 2.39 0.14 -13.81
CA GLU A 202 3.35 -0.22 -14.87
C GLU A 202 4.26 -1.40 -14.47
N ASN A 203 4.28 -1.78 -13.19
CA ASN A 203 5.19 -2.79 -12.63
C ASN A 203 4.45 -3.92 -11.91
N LEU A 204 3.15 -4.07 -12.16
CA LEU A 204 2.39 -5.19 -11.66
C LEU A 204 2.82 -6.49 -12.35
N ARG A 205 2.98 -7.53 -11.55
CA ARG A 205 3.22 -8.89 -12.01
C ARG A 205 1.87 -9.53 -12.30
N GLN A 206 1.80 -10.22 -13.42
CA GLN A 206 0.67 -11.04 -13.80
C GLN A 206 1.10 -12.50 -13.74
N CYS A 207 0.21 -13.36 -13.26
CA CYS A 207 0.44 -14.79 -13.35
C CYS A 207 -0.13 -15.34 -14.65
N GLN A 208 0.78 -15.91 -15.45
CA GLN A 208 0.46 -16.70 -16.63
C GLN A 208 -0.21 -18.02 -16.23
#